data_AF-A0A973XPN3-F1
#
_entry.id   AF-A0A973XPN3-F1
#
_cell.length_a   1.000
_cell.length_b   1.000
_cell.length_c   1.000
_cell.angle_alpha   90.00
_cell.angle_beta   90.00
_cell.angle_gamma   90.00
#
_symmetry.space_group_name_H-M   'P 1'
#
loop_
_entity.id
_entity.type
_entity.pdbx_description
1 polymer ?
#
loop_
_entity_poly.entity_id
_entity_poly.type
_entity_poly.pdbx_seq_one_letter_code
_entity_poly.pdbx_strand_id
1 'polypeptide(L)'
;MSAPSSGRSRRTSPARGDARQAPGGEARPVTPEEDPVSGEASTTARRLETDPDTVERDLIKLVLSLVELLRQLMERTALHRVDEGDLSEDQEERVGMTLMILQERMAELCDRYDLTMDDLNIDLGPLGSLLPRHGG
;
A
#
# COMPACT_ATOMS: atom_id res chain seq x y z
N MET A 1 9.69 -55.05 26.29
CA MET A 1 10.87 -55.67 26.93
C MET A 1 12.03 -54.68 26.84
N SER A 2 12.98 -54.74 27.77
CA SER A 2 13.91 -53.66 28.10
C SER A 2 15.19 -53.62 27.25
N ALA A 3 15.90 -52.48 27.37
CA ALA A 3 17.32 -52.13 27.09
C ALA A 3 18.38 -53.26 27.30
N PRO A 4 19.70 -53.11 26.98
CA PRO A 4 20.54 -51.89 26.81
C PRO A 4 21.48 -51.98 25.55
N SER A 5 22.64 -51.30 25.37
CA SER A 5 23.49 -50.45 26.23
C SER A 5 24.36 -49.41 25.50
N SER A 6 24.43 -48.22 26.10
CA SER A 6 25.59 -47.29 26.25
C SER A 6 27.01 -47.75 25.84
N GLY A 7 27.75 -46.85 25.17
CA GLY A 7 29.21 -46.90 25.00
C GLY A 7 29.85 -45.51 25.15
N ARG A 8 30.72 -45.31 26.15
CA ARG A 8 31.29 -44.00 26.55
C ARG A 8 32.82 -44.01 26.47
N SER A 9 33.39 -42.99 25.83
CA SER A 9 34.78 -42.51 25.98
C SER A 9 34.73 -40.97 25.98
N ARG A 10 35.16 -40.18 26.99
CA ARG A 10 36.41 -40.15 27.79
C ARG A 10 37.64 -40.23 26.85
N ARG A 11 38.60 -39.31 26.83
CA ARG A 11 39.33 -38.62 27.92
C ARG A 11 39.96 -37.29 27.40
N THR A 12 40.02 -36.20 28.19
CA THR A 12 41.23 -35.55 28.81
C THR A 12 42.33 -35.07 27.82
N SER A 13 43.07 -33.96 28.00
CA SER A 13 43.23 -32.99 29.11
C SER A 13 43.94 -31.70 28.59
N PRO A 14 44.20 -30.66 29.41
CA PRO A 14 44.53 -29.31 28.93
C PRO A 14 46.05 -29.00 28.84
N ALA A 15 46.37 -27.89 28.17
CA ALA A 15 47.62 -27.16 28.34
C ALA A 15 47.32 -25.74 28.86
N ARG A 16 48.11 -25.29 29.86
CA ARG A 16 48.08 -23.94 30.46
C ARG A 16 49.29 -23.14 29.99
N GLY A 17 49.16 -21.81 30.00
CA GLY A 17 50.25 -20.85 29.83
C GLY A 17 50.25 -20.22 28.43
N ASP A 18 50.46 -18.92 28.26
CA ASP A 18 50.99 -17.93 29.22
C ASP A 18 50.13 -16.65 29.24
N ALA A 19 50.18 -15.91 30.35
CA ALA A 19 49.45 -14.66 30.54
C ALA A 19 50.41 -13.47 30.47
N ARG A 20 50.16 -12.51 29.57
CA ARG A 20 50.72 -11.15 29.63
C ARG A 20 49.89 -10.13 28.87
N GLN A 21 49.76 -8.96 29.50
CA GLN A 21 49.37 -7.66 28.96
C GLN A 21 47.88 -7.41 28.60
N ALA A 22 47.21 -6.70 29.51
CA ALA A 22 46.24 -5.64 29.20
C ALA A 22 46.84 -4.30 29.73
N PRO A 23 46.23 -3.11 29.51
CA PRO A 23 45.09 -2.78 28.65
C PRO A 23 45.39 -1.70 27.60
N GLY A 24 44.91 -1.89 26.36
CA GLY A 24 44.84 -0.83 25.34
C GLY A 24 43.39 -0.37 25.18
N GLY A 25 43.03 0.75 25.81
CA GLY A 25 41.68 1.29 25.75
C GLY A 25 41.45 2.08 24.46
N GLU A 26 41.04 1.41 23.39
CA GLU A 26 40.49 2.07 22.20
C GLU A 26 39.02 1.66 22.04
N ALA A 27 38.13 2.52 22.55
CA ALA A 27 36.73 2.47 22.21
C ALA A 27 36.59 2.83 20.72
N ARG A 28 36.62 1.81 19.85
CA ARG A 28 36.15 1.97 18.47
C ARG A 28 34.74 2.56 18.55
N PRO A 29 34.44 3.71 17.93
CA PRO A 29 33.07 4.14 17.80
C PRO A 29 32.35 3.05 17.02
N VAL A 30 31.33 2.46 17.64
CA VAL A 30 30.30 1.77 16.88
C VAL A 30 29.63 2.88 16.08
N THR A 31 30.05 3.05 14.83
CA THR A 31 29.20 3.68 13.84
C THR A 31 27.88 2.94 13.90
N PRO A 32 26.73 3.62 14.13
CA PRO A 32 25.46 3.02 13.79
C PRO A 32 25.60 2.56 12.33
N GLU A 33 25.39 1.27 12.07
CA GLU A 33 25.02 0.89 10.72
C GLU A 33 23.72 1.65 10.47
N GLU A 34 23.78 2.66 9.61
CA GLU A 34 22.60 3.29 9.05
C GLU A 34 21.96 2.25 8.13
N ASP A 35 21.21 1.38 8.77
CA ASP A 35 20.17 0.53 8.23
C ASP A 35 19.34 1.40 7.26
N PRO A 36 19.48 1.26 5.92
CA PRO A 36 18.88 2.17 4.96
C PRO A 36 17.41 1.81 4.75
N VAL A 37 16.67 1.67 5.84
CA VAL A 37 15.26 1.36 5.86
C VAL A 37 14.48 2.64 5.60
N SER A 38 13.66 2.64 4.54
CA SER A 38 12.61 3.64 4.27
C SER A 38 13.06 5.00 3.68
N GLY A 39 13.97 5.00 2.71
CA GLY A 39 14.23 6.20 1.87
C GLY A 39 13.13 6.54 0.85
N GLU A 40 12.40 5.54 0.34
CA GLU A 40 11.49 5.74 -0.81
C GLU A 40 10.12 6.33 -0.42
N ALA A 41 9.57 5.94 0.74
CA ALA A 41 8.26 6.39 1.21
C ALA A 41 8.19 7.92 1.46
N SER A 42 9.33 8.57 1.69
CA SER A 42 9.39 10.02 1.88
C SER A 42 9.28 10.81 0.57
N THR A 43 9.30 10.17 -0.61
CA THR A 43 9.24 10.86 -1.91
C THR A 43 7.81 11.02 -2.45
N THR A 44 6.89 10.10 -2.14
CA THR A 44 5.49 10.13 -2.60
C THR A 44 4.62 11.05 -1.74
N ALA A 45 4.75 10.99 -0.41
CA ALA A 45 4.14 11.98 0.48
C ALA A 45 4.65 13.41 0.17
N ARG A 46 5.87 13.52 -0.34
CA ARG A 46 6.48 14.77 -0.81
C ARG A 46 6.04 15.18 -2.22
N ARG A 47 5.45 14.30 -3.03
CA ARG A 47 4.81 14.68 -4.30
C ARG A 47 3.42 15.32 -4.10
N LEU A 48 2.93 15.30 -2.86
CA LEU A 48 1.87 16.17 -2.33
C LEU A 48 2.43 17.46 -1.68
N GLU A 49 3.72 17.80 -1.85
CA GLU A 49 4.20 19.19 -1.73
C GLU A 49 3.69 19.99 -2.95
N THR A 50 2.38 20.18 -2.94
CA THR A 50 1.66 21.37 -3.35
C THR A 50 2.54 22.58 -3.67
N ASP A 51 2.95 22.66 -4.94
CA ASP A 51 3.27 23.94 -5.56
C ASP A 51 1.99 24.78 -5.53
N PRO A 52 1.97 26.03 -5.02
CA PRO A 52 0.77 26.87 -4.98
C PRO A 52 0.01 26.94 -6.31
N ASP A 53 0.71 26.80 -7.44
CA ASP A 53 0.12 26.82 -8.78
C ASP A 53 -0.51 25.46 -9.22
N THR A 54 -0.23 24.34 -8.55
CA THR A 54 -0.80 23.01 -8.87
C THR A 54 -1.84 22.50 -7.88
N VAL A 55 -1.90 23.06 -6.65
CA VAL A 55 -2.78 22.59 -5.55
C VAL A 55 -4.22 22.41 -5.98
N GLU A 56 -4.77 23.37 -6.74
CA GLU A 56 -6.16 23.32 -7.20
C GLU A 56 -6.41 22.06 -8.05
N ARG A 57 -5.54 21.78 -9.01
CA ARG A 57 -5.65 20.61 -9.90
C ARG A 57 -5.45 19.30 -9.12
N ASP A 58 -4.52 19.25 -8.18
CA ASP A 58 -4.26 18.06 -7.38
C ASP A 58 -5.41 17.75 -6.39
N LEU A 59 -6.01 18.79 -5.77
CA LEU A 59 -7.21 18.64 -4.94
C LEU A 59 -8.43 18.20 -5.74
N ILE A 60 -8.65 18.78 -6.93
CA ILE A 60 -9.72 18.37 -7.83
C ILE A 60 -9.54 16.92 -8.25
N LYS A 61 -8.32 16.54 -8.65
CA LYS A 61 -7.96 15.16 -8.99
C LYS A 61 -8.29 14.21 -7.85
N LEU A 62 -7.94 14.54 -6.60
CA LEU A 62 -8.28 13.75 -5.42
C LEU A 62 -9.80 13.63 -5.19
N VAL A 63 -10.55 14.74 -5.29
CA VAL A 63 -12.01 14.74 -5.10
C VAL A 63 -12.70 13.90 -6.18
N LEU A 64 -12.32 14.06 -7.46
CA LEU A 64 -12.85 13.26 -8.55
C LEU A 64 -12.51 11.77 -8.38
N SER A 65 -11.32 11.44 -7.89
CA SER A 65 -10.92 10.06 -7.56
C SER A 65 -11.79 9.44 -6.46
N LEU A 66 -12.16 10.22 -5.44
CA LEU A 66 -13.07 9.76 -4.38
C LEU A 66 -14.50 9.57 -4.90
N VAL A 67 -14.99 10.44 -5.78
CA VAL A 67 -16.32 10.29 -6.40
C VAL A 67 -16.35 9.07 -7.32
N GLU A 68 -15.29 8.83 -8.10
CA GLU A 68 -15.14 7.65 -8.95
C GLU A 68 -15.09 6.35 -8.12
N LEU A 69 -14.38 6.33 -6.98
CA LEU A 69 -14.41 5.19 -6.06
C LEU A 69 -15.82 4.90 -5.54
N LEU A 70 -16.57 5.95 -5.16
CA LEU A 70 -17.96 5.80 -4.72
C LEU A 70 -18.87 5.30 -5.85
N ARG A 71 -18.67 5.76 -7.10
CA ARG A 71 -19.38 5.25 -8.28
C ARG A 71 -19.15 3.76 -8.46
N GLN A 72 -17.91 3.29 -8.40
CA GLN A 72 -17.56 1.86 -8.54
C GLN A 72 -18.14 1.01 -7.40
N LEU A 73 -18.14 1.51 -6.16
CA LEU A 73 -18.75 0.82 -5.02
C LEU A 73 -20.28 0.73 -5.17
N MET A 74 -20.93 1.79 -5.64
CA MET A 74 -22.37 1.79 -5.92
C MET A 74 -22.73 0.85 -7.09
N GLU A 75 -21.93 0.84 -8.16
CA GLU A 75 -22.08 -0.08 -9.29
C GLU A 75 -21.97 -1.55 -8.83
N ARG A 76 -20.92 -1.89 -8.07
CA ARG A 76 -20.74 -3.26 -7.54
C ARG A 76 -21.87 -3.66 -6.58
N THR A 77 -22.36 -2.73 -5.77
CA THR A 77 -23.49 -2.98 -4.85
C THR A 77 -24.80 -3.15 -5.61
N ALA A 78 -25.01 -2.39 -6.70
CA ALA A 78 -26.18 -2.53 -7.56
C ALA A 78 -26.18 -3.90 -8.24
N LEU A 79 -25.08 -4.29 -8.89
CA LEU A 79 -24.93 -5.60 -9.52
C LEU A 79 -25.20 -6.75 -8.54
N HIS A 80 -24.63 -6.68 -7.32
CA HIS A 80 -24.86 -7.71 -6.30
C HIS A 80 -26.34 -7.84 -5.91
N ARG A 81 -27.08 -6.73 -5.81
CA ARG A 81 -28.52 -6.76 -5.50
C ARG A 81 -29.38 -7.23 -6.67
N VAL A 82 -28.96 -6.98 -7.92
CA VAL A 82 -29.58 -7.60 -9.11
C VAL A 82 -29.41 -9.11 -9.05
N ASP A 83 -28.18 -9.59 -8.79
CA ASP A 83 -27.88 -11.03 -8.68
C ASP A 83 -28.65 -11.73 -7.54
N GLU A 84 -28.92 -11.03 -6.43
CA GLU A 84 -29.72 -11.53 -5.30
C GLU A 84 -31.25 -11.39 -5.50
N GLY A 85 -31.71 -10.66 -6.52
CA GLY A 85 -33.13 -10.35 -6.75
C GLY A 85 -33.72 -9.33 -5.77
N ASP A 86 -32.87 -8.51 -5.15
CA ASP A 86 -33.19 -7.49 -4.14
C ASP A 86 -33.70 -6.17 -4.75
N LEU A 87 -33.82 -6.10 -6.08
CA LEU A 87 -34.34 -4.97 -6.85
C LEU A 87 -35.47 -5.42 -7.79
N SER A 88 -36.45 -4.54 -8.01
CA SER A 88 -37.42 -4.69 -9.12
C SER A 88 -36.86 -4.11 -10.41
N GLU A 89 -37.30 -4.57 -11.59
CA GLU A 89 -36.90 -4.05 -12.92
C GLU A 89 -36.84 -2.50 -12.98
N ASP A 90 -37.90 -1.80 -12.55
CA ASP A 90 -37.96 -0.33 -12.49
C ASP A 90 -36.87 0.32 -11.60
N GLN A 91 -36.39 -0.38 -10.58
CA GLN A 91 -35.32 0.08 -9.68
C GLN A 91 -33.96 -0.12 -10.33
N GLU A 92 -33.74 -1.26 -11.00
CA GLU A 92 -32.51 -1.55 -11.75
C GLU A 92 -32.29 -0.52 -12.86
N GLU A 93 -33.32 -0.25 -13.67
CA GLU A 93 -33.25 0.75 -14.73
C GLU A 93 -32.90 2.14 -14.17
N ARG A 94 -33.55 2.57 -13.08
CA ARG A 94 -33.26 3.87 -12.44
C ARG A 94 -31.84 3.94 -11.88
N VAL A 95 -31.33 2.87 -11.29
CA VAL A 95 -29.96 2.83 -10.76
C VAL A 95 -28.95 2.88 -11.91
N GLY A 96 -29.13 2.06 -12.95
CA GLY A 96 -28.28 2.07 -14.14
C GLY A 96 -28.26 3.45 -14.82
N MET A 97 -29.42 4.05 -15.06
CA MET A 97 -29.55 5.40 -15.62
C MET A 97 -28.84 6.45 -14.76
N THR A 98 -28.97 6.38 -13.43
CA THR A 98 -28.31 7.32 -12.51
C THR A 98 -26.78 7.18 -12.56
N LEU A 99 -26.26 5.94 -12.62
CA LEU A 99 -24.82 5.69 -12.74
C LEU A 99 -24.25 6.13 -14.09
N MET A 100 -25.01 5.97 -15.18
CA MET A 100 -24.63 6.48 -16.51
C MET A 100 -24.56 8.01 -16.55
N ILE A 101 -25.56 8.70 -15.98
CA ILE A 101 -25.55 10.16 -15.87
C ILE A 101 -24.37 10.64 -15.00
N LEU A 102 -24.07 9.95 -13.89
CA LEU A 102 -22.92 10.26 -13.06
C LEU A 102 -21.59 10.10 -13.84
N GLN A 103 -21.44 9.03 -14.63
CA GLN A 103 -20.28 8.81 -15.49
C GLN A 103 -20.10 9.93 -16.52
N GLU A 104 -21.19 10.37 -17.17
CA GLU A 104 -21.17 11.49 -18.13
C GLU A 104 -20.72 12.79 -17.46
N ARG A 105 -21.27 13.12 -16.28
CA ARG A 105 -20.86 14.31 -15.52
C ARG A 105 -19.42 14.23 -15.00
N MET A 106 -18.93 13.04 -14.68
CA MET A 106 -17.54 12.82 -14.31
C MET A 106 -16.59 13.06 -15.49
N ALA A 107 -16.94 12.62 -16.69
CA ALA A 107 -16.17 12.92 -17.90
C ALA A 107 -16.14 14.43 -18.19
N GLU A 108 -17.31 15.10 -18.20
CA GLU A 108 -17.40 16.57 -18.33
C GLU A 108 -16.56 17.31 -17.27
N LEU A 109 -16.51 16.79 -16.04
CA LEU A 109 -15.70 17.35 -14.96
C LEU A 109 -14.20 17.19 -15.22
N CYS A 110 -13.75 16.02 -15.67
CA CYS A 110 -12.35 15.74 -15.96
C CYS A 110 -11.82 16.60 -17.12
N ASP A 111 -12.58 16.68 -18.22
CA ASP A 111 -12.22 17.48 -19.40
C ASP A 111 -11.96 18.96 -19.06
N ARG A 112 -12.75 19.54 -18.13
CA ARG A 112 -12.61 20.96 -17.73
C ARG A 112 -11.34 21.26 -16.92
N TYR A 113 -10.64 20.25 -16.42
CA TYR A 113 -9.44 20.39 -15.59
C TYR A 113 -8.20 19.72 -16.22
N ASP A 114 -8.26 19.42 -17.53
CA ASP A 114 -7.24 18.65 -18.27
C ASP A 114 -6.89 17.35 -17.54
N LEU A 115 -7.90 16.60 -17.10
CA LEU A 115 -7.76 15.28 -16.47
C LEU A 115 -8.42 14.21 -17.34
N THR A 116 -7.92 12.99 -17.26
CA THR A 116 -8.57 11.80 -17.84
C THR A 116 -9.21 10.94 -16.73
N MET A 117 -10.05 9.97 -17.08
CA MET A 117 -10.53 8.99 -16.09
C MET A 117 -9.38 8.13 -15.53
N ASP A 118 -8.34 7.86 -16.34
CA ASP A 118 -7.14 7.14 -15.91
C ASP A 118 -6.31 7.93 -14.88
N ASP A 119 -6.31 9.26 -14.98
CA ASP A 119 -5.67 10.13 -13.98
C ASP A 119 -6.24 9.90 -12.57
N LEU A 120 -7.54 9.61 -12.45
CA LEU A 120 -8.21 9.41 -11.17
C LEU A 120 -7.68 8.19 -10.39
N ASN A 121 -6.90 7.32 -11.04
CA ASN A 121 -6.24 6.23 -10.34
C ASN A 121 -4.93 6.67 -9.66
N ILE A 122 -5.05 7.47 -8.60
CA ILE A 122 -3.92 7.99 -7.81
C ILE A 122 -3.17 6.83 -7.13
N ASP A 123 -1.86 6.74 -7.33
CA ASP A 123 -0.98 5.83 -6.58
C ASP A 123 -0.59 6.46 -5.24
N LEU A 124 -0.97 5.80 -4.14
CA LEU A 124 -0.65 6.19 -2.77
C LEU A 124 0.66 5.54 -2.27
N GLY A 125 1.43 4.87 -3.14
CA GLY A 125 2.70 4.24 -2.82
C GLY A 125 2.51 2.95 -2.01
N PRO A 126 2.95 2.87 -0.74
CA PRO A 126 2.83 1.65 0.07
C PRO A 126 1.38 1.20 0.35
N LEU A 127 0.38 2.04 0.08
CA LEU A 127 -1.04 1.69 0.17
C LEU A 127 -1.65 1.20 -1.16
N GLY A 128 -0.89 1.20 -2.26
CA GLY A 128 -1.39 0.89 -3.60
C GLY A 128 -2.15 2.04 -4.25
N SER A 129 -2.89 1.76 -5.33
CA SER A 129 -3.68 2.78 -6.03
C SER A 129 -5.09 2.93 -5.44
N LEU A 130 -5.60 4.16 -5.38
CA LEU A 130 -6.86 4.52 -4.73
C LEU A 130 -8.08 3.88 -5.42
N LEU A 131 -8.05 3.74 -6.74
CA LEU A 131 -9.05 2.98 -7.48
C LEU A 131 -8.59 1.52 -7.63
N PRO A 132 -9.49 0.54 -7.45
CA PRO A 132 -9.29 -0.82 -7.92
C PRO A 132 -8.85 -0.82 -9.39
N ARG A 133 -7.77 -1.51 -9.72
CA ARG A 133 -7.36 -1.71 -11.11
C ARG A 133 -8.43 -2.55 -11.80
N HIS A 134 -8.97 -2.10 -12.93
CA HIS A 134 -9.94 -2.85 -13.73
C HIS A 134 -9.31 -4.17 -14.22
N GLY A 135 -9.54 -5.27 -13.49
CA GLY A 135 -9.11 -6.62 -13.84
C GLY A 135 -8.84 -7.51 -12.62
N GLY A 136 -9.83 -8.34 -12.24
CA GLY A 136 -9.74 -9.31 -11.15
C GLY A 136 -11.10 -9.58 -10.50
#